data_AF-A0A9D7QQY2-F1
#
_entry.id   AF-A0A9D7QQY2-F1
#
_cell.length_a   1.000
_cell.length_b   1.000
_cell.length_c   1.000
_cell.angle_alpha   90.00
_cell.angle_beta   90.00
_cell.angle_gamma   90.00
#
_symmetry.space_group_name_H-M   'P 1'
#
loop_
_entity.id
_entity.type
_entity.pdbx_description
1 polymer ?
#
loop_
_entity_poly.entity_id
_entity_poly.type
_entity_poly.pdbx_seq_one_letter_code
_entity_poly.pdbx_strand_id
1 'polypeptide(L)'
;MTNLKESYKSKTSSDTTIKENEQFISDFKEVMSNPNSVIDFKYGYTFKRWASFAEPAINNLIKLKIPIFQFHGANDESTPVESAYAIPTEFARLKKVNLTFAIYPNSDHLLIERIDDKKEIEHWNEMVSSFFNWVKLN
;
A
#
# COMPACT_ATOMS: atom_id res chain seq x y z
N MET A 1 11.61 3.44 -35.03
CA MET A 1 11.99 3.92 -33.68
C MET A 1 10.81 4.69 -33.12
N THR A 2 9.94 3.98 -32.41
CA THR A 2 8.76 4.59 -31.77
C THR A 2 9.24 5.50 -30.64
N ASN A 3 8.79 6.75 -30.66
CA ASN A 3 9.22 7.79 -29.75
C ASN A 3 8.80 7.39 -28.33
N LEU A 4 9.77 7.04 -27.46
CA LEU A 4 9.56 6.61 -26.07
C LEU A 4 8.80 7.65 -25.22
N LYS A 5 8.59 8.87 -25.72
CA LYS A 5 7.79 9.92 -25.09
C LYS A 5 6.28 9.80 -25.33
N GLU A 6 5.84 9.06 -26.36
CA GLU A 6 4.40 8.93 -26.66
C GLU A 6 3.71 7.81 -25.88
N SER A 7 4.45 6.82 -25.35
CA SER A 7 3.84 5.73 -24.55
C SER A 7 3.58 6.08 -23.09
N TYR A 8 3.82 7.33 -22.67
CA TYR A 8 3.51 7.83 -21.32
C TYR A 8 2.14 8.52 -21.22
N LYS A 9 1.34 8.49 -22.30
CA LYS A 9 0.06 9.20 -22.41
C LYS A 9 -1.16 8.48 -21.82
N SER A 10 -0.99 7.51 -20.93
CA SER A 10 -2.09 6.97 -20.10
C SER A 10 -1.83 7.06 -18.59
N LYS A 11 -0.96 7.99 -18.16
CA LYS A 11 -0.75 8.33 -16.76
C LYS A 11 -1.58 9.56 -16.42
N THR A 12 -2.39 9.48 -15.37
CA THR A 12 -2.80 10.64 -14.56
C THR A 12 -1.60 11.59 -14.51
N SER A 13 -1.76 12.86 -14.90
CA SER A 13 -0.60 13.77 -14.92
C SER A 13 -0.04 13.82 -13.50
N SER A 14 1.30 13.89 -13.37
CA SER A 14 1.97 13.97 -12.07
C SER A 14 1.34 15.00 -11.13
N ASP A 15 0.81 16.08 -11.71
CA ASP A 15 0.15 17.17 -11.01
C ASP A 15 -1.16 16.75 -10.34
N THR A 16 -1.92 15.84 -10.96
CA THR A 16 -3.15 15.29 -10.36
C THR A 16 -2.81 14.43 -9.15
N THR A 17 -1.85 13.52 -9.29
CA THR A 17 -1.40 12.64 -8.18
C THR A 17 -0.82 13.45 -7.02
N ILE A 18 -0.07 14.53 -7.29
CA ILE A 18 0.43 15.43 -6.25
C ILE A 18 -0.75 16.07 -5.48
N LYS A 19 -1.73 16.62 -6.21
CA LYS A 19 -2.90 17.27 -5.59
C LYS A 19 -3.74 16.30 -4.76
N GLU A 20 -3.95 15.07 -5.24
CA GLU A 20 -4.68 14.03 -4.51
C GLU A 20 -3.98 13.69 -3.19
N ASN A 21 -2.65 13.54 -3.22
CA ASN A 21 -1.86 13.30 -2.02
C ASN A 21 -1.88 14.49 -1.05
N GLU A 22 -1.77 15.72 -1.56
CA GLU A 22 -1.87 16.94 -0.73
C GLU A 22 -3.25 17.05 -0.05
N GLN A 23 -4.33 16.75 -0.80
CA GLN A 23 -5.68 16.73 -0.27
C GLN A 23 -5.84 15.65 0.80
N PHE A 24 -5.34 14.43 0.56
CA PHE A 24 -5.36 13.35 1.55
C PHE A 24 -4.63 13.75 2.84
N ILE A 25 -3.45 14.38 2.73
CA ILE A 25 -2.70 14.86 3.90
C ILE A 25 -3.49 15.94 4.65
N SER A 26 -4.14 16.86 3.94
CA SER A 26 -4.99 17.88 4.55
C SER A 26 -6.17 17.26 5.30
N ASP A 27 -6.85 16.32 4.66
CA ASP A 27 -7.99 15.58 5.20
C ASP A 27 -7.61 14.77 6.45
N PHE A 28 -6.44 14.15 6.41
CA PHE A 28 -5.91 13.43 7.57
C PHE A 28 -5.54 14.37 8.72
N LYS A 29 -4.97 15.55 8.44
CA LYS A 29 -4.73 16.58 9.47
C LYS A 29 -6.03 17.04 10.13
N GLU A 30 -7.09 17.21 9.35
CA GLU A 30 -8.43 17.54 9.85
C GLU A 30 -8.93 16.47 10.81
N VAL A 31 -8.91 15.19 10.40
CA VAL A 31 -9.26 14.05 11.25
C VAL A 31 -8.47 14.05 12.56
N MET A 32 -7.15 14.23 12.46
CA MET A 32 -6.25 14.18 13.62
C MET A 32 -6.33 15.42 14.51
N SER A 33 -6.99 16.49 14.08
CA SER A 33 -7.27 17.67 14.92
C SER A 33 -8.35 17.41 15.98
N ASN A 34 -9.25 16.46 15.70
CA ASN A 34 -10.27 16.00 16.66
C ASN A 34 -10.45 14.46 16.60
N PRO A 35 -9.42 13.69 17.00
CA PRO A 35 -9.33 12.26 16.73
C PRO A 35 -10.34 11.41 17.52
N ASN A 36 -11.04 11.99 18.48
CA ASN A 36 -12.06 11.29 19.27
C ASN A 36 -13.49 11.60 18.81
N SER A 37 -13.67 12.42 17.77
CA SER A 37 -15.00 12.81 17.31
C SER A 37 -15.81 11.65 16.76
N VAL A 38 -17.04 11.56 17.23
CA VAL A 38 -18.06 10.60 16.75
C VAL A 38 -19.14 11.28 15.90
N ILE A 39 -19.03 12.60 15.70
CA ILE A 39 -19.99 13.41 14.94
C ILE A 39 -19.38 14.06 13.70
N ASP A 40 -18.05 14.21 13.65
CA ASP A 40 -17.33 14.71 12.48
C ASP A 40 -16.99 13.54 11.55
N PHE A 41 -17.20 13.72 10.24
CA PHE A 41 -17.07 12.66 9.23
C PHE A 41 -16.08 13.02 8.13
N LYS A 42 -15.31 12.02 7.69
CA LYS A 42 -14.53 12.06 6.46
C LYS A 42 -14.66 10.73 5.75
N TYR A 43 -14.78 10.74 4.42
CA TYR A 43 -14.89 9.52 3.60
C TYR A 43 -15.94 8.51 4.13
N GLY A 44 -17.08 9.02 4.62
CA GLY A 44 -18.19 8.20 5.11
C GLY A 44 -18.05 7.66 6.54
N TYR A 45 -16.98 8.00 7.27
CA TYR A 45 -16.76 7.51 8.63
C TYR A 45 -16.34 8.60 9.60
N THR A 46 -16.55 8.35 10.89
CA THR A 46 -16.21 9.28 11.96
C THR A 46 -14.70 9.49 12.07
N PHE A 47 -14.27 10.66 12.55
CA PHE A 47 -12.85 10.92 12.81
C PHE A 47 -12.26 9.90 13.80
N LYS A 48 -13.05 9.49 14.80
CA LYS A 48 -12.65 8.42 15.74
C LYS A 48 -12.29 7.12 15.03
N ARG A 49 -13.03 6.72 13.99
CA ARG A 49 -12.70 5.51 13.23
C ARG A 49 -11.34 5.66 12.54
N TRP A 50 -11.13 6.74 11.81
CA TRP A 50 -9.87 6.96 11.10
C TRP A 50 -8.68 7.10 12.04
N ALA A 51 -8.81 7.90 13.10
CA ALA A 51 -7.75 8.07 14.08
C ALA A 51 -7.39 6.76 14.81
N SER A 52 -8.36 5.86 15.01
CA SER A 52 -8.10 4.57 15.66
C SER A 52 -7.22 3.61 14.83
N PHE A 53 -7.12 3.83 13.52
CA PHE A 53 -6.25 3.08 12.61
C PHE A 53 -5.00 3.86 12.17
N ALA A 54 -4.77 5.04 12.73
CA ALA A 54 -3.69 5.93 12.34
C ALA A 54 -2.30 5.47 12.81
N GLU A 55 -2.21 4.51 13.73
CA GLU A 55 -0.92 4.00 14.20
C GLU A 55 -0.18 3.30 13.05
N PRO A 56 1.05 3.73 12.71
CA PRO A 56 1.83 3.06 11.68
C PRO A 56 2.16 1.62 12.07
N ALA A 57 1.83 0.66 11.20
CA ALA A 57 2.09 -0.77 11.44
C ALA A 57 3.56 -1.08 11.77
N ILE A 58 4.49 -0.29 11.20
CA ILE A 58 5.93 -0.46 11.39
C ILE A 58 6.35 -0.47 12.86
N ASN A 59 5.72 0.34 13.72
CA ASN A 59 6.04 0.42 15.15
C ASN A 59 5.89 -0.93 15.86
N ASN A 60 4.99 -1.78 15.39
CA ASN A 60 4.74 -3.09 15.96
C ASN A 60 5.51 -4.19 15.22
N LEU A 61 5.62 -4.10 13.89
CA LEU A 61 6.37 -5.07 13.08
C LEU A 61 7.86 -5.15 13.48
N ILE A 62 8.52 -4.02 13.79
CA ILE A 62 9.95 -4.04 14.16
C ILE A 62 10.23 -4.73 15.50
N LYS A 63 9.23 -4.84 16.37
CA LYS A 63 9.34 -5.51 17.68
C LYS A 63 9.30 -7.04 17.55
N LEU A 64 8.71 -7.54 16.46
CA LEU A 64 8.60 -8.97 16.22
C LEU A 64 9.97 -9.59 15.93
N LYS A 65 10.17 -10.78 16.49
CA LYS A 65 11.35 -11.64 16.26
C LYS A 65 11.02 -12.88 15.43
N ILE A 66 9.73 -13.14 15.22
CA ILE A 66 9.25 -14.22 14.36
C ILE A 66 9.39 -13.83 12.88
N PRO A 67 9.48 -14.80 11.96
CA PRO A 67 9.41 -14.54 10.52
C PRO A 67 8.13 -13.81 10.14
N ILE A 68 8.22 -12.85 9.20
CA ILE A 68 7.10 -12.05 8.67
C ILE A 68 7.09 -12.20 7.14
N PHE A 69 5.90 -12.44 6.58
CA PHE A 69 5.64 -12.38 5.15
C PHE A 69 4.71 -11.21 4.86
N GLN A 70 5.13 -10.29 4.00
CA GLN A 70 4.33 -9.15 3.55
C GLN A 70 4.33 -9.11 2.02
N PHE A 71 3.17 -8.84 1.43
CA PHE A 71 3.02 -8.57 0.01
C PHE A 71 2.20 -7.30 -0.22
N HIS A 72 2.31 -6.69 -1.39
CA HIS A 72 1.51 -5.51 -1.78
C HIS A 72 1.33 -5.42 -3.30
N GLY A 73 0.20 -4.88 -3.76
CA GLY A 73 -0.04 -4.55 -5.17
C GLY A 73 0.55 -3.18 -5.52
N ALA A 74 1.34 -3.08 -6.59
CA ALA A 74 2.04 -1.84 -6.94
C ALA A 74 1.09 -0.68 -7.32
N ASN A 75 -0.12 -1.00 -7.79
CA ASN A 75 -1.15 -0.05 -8.21
C ASN A 75 -2.35 -0.05 -7.24
N ASP A 76 -2.14 -0.41 -5.98
CA ASP A 76 -3.19 -0.34 -4.95
C ASP A 76 -3.58 1.11 -4.66
N GLU A 77 -4.77 1.52 -5.12
CA GLU A 77 -5.34 2.85 -4.88
C GLU A 77 -5.90 3.03 -3.46
N SER A 78 -6.17 1.93 -2.75
CA SER A 78 -6.66 1.97 -1.36
C SER A 78 -5.52 2.17 -0.36
N THR A 79 -4.35 1.59 -0.65
CA THR A 79 -3.16 1.69 0.19
C THR A 79 -1.94 1.99 -0.70
N PRO A 80 -1.43 3.23 -0.70
CA PRO A 80 -0.31 3.62 -1.55
C PRO A 80 0.93 2.74 -1.34
N VAL A 81 1.59 2.38 -2.44
CA VAL A 81 2.74 1.46 -2.44
C VAL A 81 3.93 1.98 -1.61
N GLU A 82 4.07 3.29 -1.47
CA GLU A 82 5.08 3.93 -0.63
C GLU A 82 4.96 3.50 0.84
N SER A 83 3.73 3.32 1.33
CA SER A 83 3.49 2.84 2.70
C SER A 83 3.98 1.40 2.89
N ALA A 84 3.87 0.56 1.85
CA ALA A 84 4.41 -0.79 1.85
C ALA A 84 5.94 -0.77 1.87
N TYR A 85 6.58 0.09 1.07
CA TYR A 85 8.04 0.25 1.01
C TYR A 85 8.66 0.86 2.28
N ALA A 86 7.90 1.62 3.07
CA ALA A 86 8.37 2.13 4.36
C ALA A 86 8.81 0.99 5.31
N ILE A 87 8.16 -0.19 5.21
CA ILE A 87 8.44 -1.34 6.07
C ILE A 87 9.80 -1.99 5.78
N PRO A 88 10.10 -2.50 4.56
CA PRO A 88 11.41 -3.09 4.27
C PRO A 88 12.55 -2.08 4.40
N THR A 89 12.31 -0.79 4.14
CA THR A 89 13.29 0.27 4.35
C THR A 89 13.70 0.36 5.82
N GLU A 90 12.74 0.37 6.74
CA GLU A 90 13.01 0.45 8.17
C GLU A 90 13.62 -0.85 8.71
N PHE A 91 13.21 -2.02 8.21
CA PHE A 91 13.86 -3.29 8.54
C PHE A 91 15.34 -3.31 8.13
N ALA A 92 15.67 -2.81 6.94
CA ALA A 92 17.04 -2.68 6.47
C ALA A 92 17.85 -1.71 7.35
N ARG A 93 17.29 -0.53 7.70
CA ARG A 93 17.91 0.45 8.60
C ARG A 93 18.25 -0.16 9.96
N LEU A 94 17.36 -0.98 10.49
CA LEU A 94 17.51 -1.68 11.77
C LEU A 94 18.27 -3.01 11.67
N LYS A 95 18.76 -3.38 10.47
CA LYS A 95 19.46 -4.65 10.20
C LYS A 95 18.63 -5.89 10.61
N LYS A 96 17.31 -5.79 10.52
CA LYS A 96 16.39 -6.91 10.74
C LYS A 96 16.30 -7.76 9.47
N VAL A 97 16.36 -9.08 9.65
CA VAL A 97 16.40 -10.05 8.53
C VAL A 97 15.19 -10.99 8.53
N ASN A 98 14.25 -10.80 9.45
CA ASN A 98 13.06 -11.66 9.61
C ASN A 98 11.85 -11.20 8.77
N LEU A 99 12.07 -10.46 7.69
CA LEU A 99 11.02 -10.00 6.78
C LEU A 99 11.25 -10.59 5.38
N THR A 100 10.23 -11.22 4.84
CA THR A 100 10.09 -11.52 3.41
C THR A 100 9.05 -10.56 2.83
N PHE A 101 9.44 -9.80 1.82
CA PHE A 101 8.63 -8.74 1.22
C PHE A 101 8.49 -8.97 -0.28
N ALA A 102 7.27 -8.88 -0.79
CA ALA A 102 6.96 -9.06 -2.22
C ALA A 102 6.09 -7.90 -2.75
N ILE A 103 6.32 -7.52 -4.00
CA ILE A 103 5.50 -6.54 -4.72
C ILE A 103 4.97 -7.20 -5.98
N TYR A 104 3.65 -7.13 -6.16
CA TYR A 104 2.97 -7.58 -7.37
C TYR A 104 2.87 -6.39 -8.34
N PRO A 105 3.63 -6.39 -9.45
CA PRO A 105 3.67 -5.28 -10.37
C PRO A 105 2.32 -5.11 -11.06
N ASN A 106 1.94 -3.86 -11.35
CA ASN A 106 0.70 -3.50 -12.02
C ASN A 106 -0.60 -3.98 -11.34
N SER A 107 -0.52 -4.61 -10.18
CA SER A 107 -1.67 -5.18 -9.49
C SER A 107 -2.31 -4.20 -8.51
N ASP A 108 -3.64 -4.23 -8.44
CA ASP A 108 -4.44 -3.44 -7.51
C ASP A 108 -4.53 -4.07 -6.10
N HIS A 109 -5.45 -3.55 -5.28
CA HIS A 109 -5.72 -4.03 -3.93
C HIS A 109 -6.13 -5.52 -3.86
N LEU A 110 -6.72 -6.05 -4.93
CA LEU A 110 -7.16 -7.44 -5.03
C LEU A 110 -6.10 -8.34 -5.68
N LEU A 111 -4.90 -7.81 -5.93
CA LEU A 111 -3.85 -8.45 -6.71
C LEU A 111 -4.29 -8.78 -8.14
N ILE A 112 -5.11 -7.92 -8.73
CA ILE A 112 -5.52 -8.01 -10.13
C ILE A 112 -4.65 -7.06 -10.95
N GLU A 113 -3.89 -7.62 -11.90
CA GLU A 113 -3.19 -6.86 -12.93
C GLU A 113 -4.12 -6.63 -14.12
N ARG A 114 -4.47 -5.37 -14.38
CA ARG A 114 -5.22 -4.98 -15.58
C ARG A 114 -4.28 -4.72 -16.73
N ILE A 115 -4.37 -5.53 -17.78
CA ILE A 115 -3.56 -5.40 -18.99
C ILE A 115 -4.23 -4.42 -19.97
N ASP A 116 -5.54 -4.57 -20.14
CA ASP A 116 -6.42 -3.70 -20.93
C ASP A 116 -7.87 -3.84 -20.43
N ASP A 117 -8.82 -3.09 -21.02
CA ASP A 117 -10.24 -3.06 -20.63
C ASP A 117 -10.95 -4.42 -20.65
N LYS A 118 -10.36 -5.46 -21.26
CA LYS A 118 -10.98 -6.78 -21.43
C LYS A 118 -10.14 -7.90 -20.83
N LYS A 119 -8.95 -7.60 -20.31
CA LYS A 119 -8.00 -8.61 -19.84
C LYS A 119 -7.41 -8.26 -18.50
N GLU A 120 -7.65 -9.17 -17.56
CA GLU A 120 -7.13 -9.13 -16.20
C GLU A 120 -6.35 -10.42 -15.91
N ILE A 121 -5.33 -10.31 -15.06
CA ILE A 121 -4.56 -11.43 -14.52
C ILE A 121 -4.71 -11.39 -12.99
N GLU A 122 -5.22 -12.47 -12.41
CA GLU A 122 -5.36 -12.61 -10.96
C GLU A 122 -4.10 -13.26 -10.37
N HIS A 123 -3.40 -12.56 -9.49
CA HIS A 123 -2.19 -13.09 -8.82
C HIS A 123 -2.48 -13.73 -7.46
N TRP A 124 -3.75 -13.83 -7.04
CA TRP A 124 -4.11 -14.38 -5.73
C TRP A 124 -3.59 -15.80 -5.51
N ASN A 125 -3.76 -16.69 -6.50
CA ASN A 125 -3.30 -18.08 -6.41
C ASN A 125 -1.77 -18.18 -6.33
N GLU A 126 -1.07 -17.31 -7.05
CA GLU A 126 0.40 -17.20 -7.02
C GLU A 126 0.87 -16.73 -5.64
N MET A 127 0.24 -15.71 -5.08
CA MET A 127 0.53 -15.18 -3.75
C MET A 127 0.28 -16.22 -2.66
N VAL A 128 -0.88 -16.89 -2.68
CA VAL A 128 -1.21 -17.93 -1.70
C VAL A 128 -0.20 -19.08 -1.78
N SER A 129 0.18 -19.50 -2.98
CA SER A 129 1.20 -20.53 -3.18
C SER A 129 2.57 -20.09 -2.63
N SER A 130 2.94 -18.84 -2.86
CA SER A 130 4.17 -18.23 -2.34
C SER A 130 4.19 -18.20 -0.81
N PHE A 131 3.06 -17.82 -0.20
CA PHE A 131 2.89 -17.85 1.25
C PHE A 131 3.04 -19.27 1.82
N PHE A 132 2.38 -20.28 1.24
CA PHE A 132 2.51 -21.66 1.73
C PHE A 132 3.93 -22.23 1.57
N ASN A 133 4.64 -21.84 0.51
CA ASN A 133 6.04 -22.22 0.36
C ASN A 133 6.92 -21.52 1.40
N TRP A 134 6.65 -20.24 1.69
CA TRP A 134 7.34 -19.52 2.75
C TRP A 134 7.13 -20.14 4.14
N VAL A 135 5.90 -20.58 4.45
CA VAL A 135 5.57 -21.29 5.71
C VAL A 135 6.34 -22.61 5.85
N LYS A 136 6.66 -23.31 4.75
CA LYS A 136 7.45 -24.56 4.82
C LYS A 136 8.92 -24.31 5.17
N LEU A 137 9.41 -23.08 4.99
CA LEU A 137 10.82 -22.71 5.13
C LEU A 137 11.13 -21.95 6.44
N ASN A 138 10.11 -21.55 7.20
CA ASN A 138 10.21 -20.65 8.36
C ASN A 138 9.40 -21.19 9.54
#